data_AF-A0AAE3QX71-F1
#
_entry.id   AF-A0AAE3QX71-F1
#
_cell.length_a   1.000
_cell.length_b   1.000
_cell.length_c   1.000
_cell.angle_alpha   90.00
_cell.angle_beta   90.00
_cell.angle_gamma   90.00
#
_symmetry.space_group_name_H-M   'P 1'
#
loop_
_entity.id
_entity.type
_entity.pdbx_description
1 polymer ?
#
loop_
_entity_poly.entity_id
_entity_poly.type
_entity_poly.pdbx_seq_one_letter_code
_entity_poly.pdbx_strand_id
1 'polypeptide(L)'
;MHLLHANHKRIHYVPGLIILLVSPFLLGKIYYAQKKRESQRVILISWWKPDFIFNPFQLKRNYTHITLTGDNETDKIKLDYSQIRIREIVQSKDSSNGVLFHFSDTAKYWTFVRALDICKIENISDYAPYKNDLCIYYIPPDTLPPLCGGVFGIYTDNKQQASEEKEKWYHSLISVPSTQYLIAGFVGFVIVVIANKK
;
A
#
# COMPACT_ATOMS: atom_id res chain seq x y z
N MET A 1 -19.24 -30.41 -65.31
CA MET A 1 -18.70 -29.53 -64.26
C MET A 1 -19.68 -29.54 -63.09
N HIS A 2 -19.55 -30.52 -62.19
CA HIS A 2 -20.48 -30.70 -61.06
C HIS A 2 -19.99 -29.89 -59.85
N LEU A 3 -20.74 -28.84 -59.49
CA LEU A 3 -20.52 -28.04 -58.29
C LEU A 3 -21.04 -28.79 -57.06
N LEU A 4 -20.13 -29.33 -56.24
CA LEU A 4 -20.45 -29.90 -54.93
C LEU A 4 -20.78 -28.76 -53.95
N HIS A 5 -22.07 -28.56 -53.68
CA HIS A 5 -22.52 -27.69 -52.58
C HIS A 5 -22.28 -28.40 -51.25
N ALA A 6 -21.25 -27.99 -50.52
CA ALA A 6 -21.01 -28.43 -49.15
C ALA A 6 -22.04 -27.79 -48.21
N ASN A 7 -22.90 -28.63 -47.62
CA ASN A 7 -23.95 -28.19 -46.71
C ASN A 7 -23.34 -27.90 -45.33
N HIS A 8 -23.11 -26.62 -45.00
CA HIS A 8 -22.55 -26.25 -43.69
C HIS A 8 -23.64 -26.30 -42.61
N LYS A 9 -23.43 -27.10 -41.56
CA LYS A 9 -24.33 -27.17 -40.41
C LYS A 9 -24.05 -25.97 -39.50
N ARG A 10 -25.04 -25.11 -39.26
CA ARG A 10 -24.91 -23.93 -38.38
C ARG A 10 -24.70 -24.40 -36.94
N ILE A 11 -23.56 -24.03 -36.36
CA ILE A 11 -23.26 -24.29 -34.95
C ILE A 11 -23.82 -23.12 -34.15
N HIS A 12 -24.91 -23.33 -33.41
CA HIS A 12 -25.42 -22.35 -32.46
C HIS A 12 -24.56 -22.39 -31.21
N TYR A 13 -23.62 -21.47 -31.11
CA TYR A 13 -22.84 -21.28 -29.90
C TYR A 13 -23.67 -20.49 -28.89
N VAL A 14 -23.81 -21.02 -27.66
CA VAL A 14 -24.53 -20.34 -26.58
C VAL A 14 -23.56 -19.38 -25.88
N PRO A 15 -23.72 -18.05 -26.00
CA PRO A 15 -22.74 -17.07 -25.52
C PRO A 15 -22.36 -17.21 -24.04
N GLY A 16 -23.24 -17.78 -23.20
CA GLY A 16 -23.00 -17.99 -21.78
C GLY A 16 -21.97 -19.07 -21.42
N LEU A 17 -21.66 -20.02 -22.29
CA LEU A 17 -20.85 -21.20 -21.92
C LEU A 17 -19.37 -20.86 -21.73
N ILE A 18 -18.82 -19.96 -22.55
CA ILE A 18 -17.46 -19.40 -22.45
C ILE A 18 -17.34 -18.59 -21.16
N ILE A 19 -18.34 -17.78 -20.83
CA ILE A 19 -18.32 -16.96 -19.61
C ILE A 19 -18.32 -17.85 -18.37
N LEU A 20 -19.15 -18.91 -18.38
CA LEU A 20 -19.18 -19.91 -17.31
C LEU A 20 -17.82 -20.58 -17.11
N LEU A 21 -17.12 -20.87 -18.22
CA LEU A 21 -15.84 -21.57 -18.20
C LEU A 21 -14.69 -20.66 -17.72
N VAL A 22 -14.72 -19.37 -18.04
CA VAL A 22 -13.66 -18.40 -17.66
C VAL A 22 -13.89 -17.79 -16.27
N SER A 23 -15.14 -17.71 -15.81
CA SER A 23 -15.52 -17.10 -14.52
C SER A 23 -14.76 -17.61 -13.29
N PRO A 24 -14.66 -18.94 -13.02
CA PRO A 24 -13.98 -19.42 -11.82
C PRO A 24 -12.49 -19.08 -11.80
N PHE A 25 -11.86 -18.96 -12.98
CA PHE A 25 -10.45 -18.59 -13.09
C PHE A 25 -10.21 -17.11 -12.76
N LEU A 26 -11.09 -16.23 -13.24
CA LEU A 26 -11.03 -14.80 -12.91
C LEU A 26 -11.32 -14.56 -11.43
N LEU A 27 -12.35 -15.20 -10.88
CA LEU A 27 -12.70 -15.11 -9.46
C LEU A 27 -11.57 -15.64 -8.57
N GLY A 28 -10.97 -16.77 -8.95
CA GLY A 28 -9.81 -17.32 -8.25
C GLY A 28 -8.63 -16.35 -8.22
N LYS A 29 -8.29 -15.73 -9.35
CA LYS A 29 -7.22 -14.71 -9.40
C LYS A 29 -7.51 -13.49 -8.53
N ILE A 30 -8.75 -12.98 -8.56
CA ILE A 30 -9.16 -11.85 -7.72
C ILE A 30 -9.05 -12.23 -6.24
N TYR A 31 -9.53 -13.41 -5.86
CA TYR A 31 -9.47 -13.93 -4.50
C TYR A 31 -8.02 -14.07 -4.00
N TYR A 32 -7.13 -14.68 -4.79
CA TYR A 32 -5.71 -14.81 -4.43
C TYR A 32 -5.02 -13.45 -4.31
N ALA A 33 -5.33 -12.50 -5.20
CA ALA A 33 -4.79 -11.15 -5.13
C ALA A 33 -5.28 -10.38 -3.89
N GLN A 34 -6.55 -10.56 -3.50
CA GLN A 34 -7.13 -9.96 -2.29
C GLN A 34 -6.53 -10.56 -1.02
N LYS A 35 -6.44 -11.89 -0.92
CA LYS A 35 -5.84 -12.58 0.23
C LYS A 35 -4.39 -12.18 0.46
N LYS A 36 -3.62 -11.95 -0.61
CA LYS A 36 -2.24 -11.46 -0.50
C LYS A 36 -2.17 -10.00 -0.02
N ARG A 37 -3.18 -9.16 -0.30
CA ARG A 37 -3.27 -7.78 0.21
C ARG A 37 -3.63 -7.69 1.69
N GLU A 38 -4.27 -8.70 2.27
CA GLU A 38 -4.59 -8.73 3.71
C GLU A 38 -3.34 -8.88 4.60
N SER A 39 -2.18 -9.23 4.04
CA SER A 39 -1.02 -9.72 4.79
C SER A 39 -0.03 -8.66 5.26
N GLN A 40 -0.26 -7.35 5.12
CA GLN A 40 0.61 -6.37 5.77
C GLN A 40 -0.21 -5.21 6.37
N ARG A 41 -0.90 -5.49 7.49
CA ARG A 41 -1.22 -4.47 8.51
C ARG A 41 0.05 -4.08 9.27
N VAL A 42 1.13 -3.83 8.53
CA VAL A 42 2.43 -3.48 9.07
C VAL A 42 2.59 -1.99 8.78
N ILE A 43 2.82 -1.22 9.84
CA ILE A 43 3.31 0.14 9.70
C ILE A 43 4.82 0.02 9.79
N LEU A 44 5.51 0.35 8.69
CA LEU A 44 6.97 0.46 8.72
C LEU A 44 7.31 1.72 9.51
N ILE A 45 7.84 1.52 10.70
CA ILE A 45 8.27 2.61 11.58
C ILE A 45 9.79 2.58 11.60
N SER A 46 10.41 3.64 11.09
CA SER A 46 11.85 3.86 11.25
C SER A 46 12.08 4.53 12.60
N TRP A 47 12.66 3.80 13.55
CA TRP A 47 13.06 4.36 14.84
C TRP A 47 14.31 5.19 14.68
N TRP A 48 14.28 6.43 15.18
CA TRP A 48 15.46 7.28 15.17
C TRP A 48 16.50 6.75 16.17
N LYS A 49 17.79 6.79 15.78
CA LYS A 49 18.93 6.42 16.62
C LYS A 49 19.83 7.63 16.86
N PRO A 50 20.39 7.80 18.07
CA PRO A 50 21.22 8.95 18.43
C PRO A 50 22.53 9.03 17.67
N ASP A 51 23.01 7.92 17.10
CA ASP A 51 24.25 7.87 16.32
C ASP A 51 24.10 8.51 14.93
N PHE A 52 22.89 8.90 14.52
CA PHE A 52 22.67 9.61 13.27
C PHE A 52 23.03 11.09 13.38
N ILE A 53 23.74 11.60 12.37
CA ILE A 53 24.18 13.00 12.24
C ILE A 53 22.98 13.97 12.27
N PHE A 54 21.82 13.53 11.74
CA PHE A 54 20.60 14.33 11.74
C PHE A 54 19.73 13.98 12.95
N ASN A 55 19.66 14.90 13.90
CA ASN A 55 18.75 14.81 15.04
C ASN A 55 17.51 15.68 14.80
N PRO A 56 16.35 15.09 14.47
CA PRO A 56 15.13 15.86 14.24
C PRO A 56 14.63 16.59 15.49
N PHE A 57 15.03 16.14 16.69
CA PHE A 57 14.72 16.77 17.97
C PHE A 57 15.59 18.00 18.26
N GLN A 58 16.70 18.20 17.54
CA GLN A 58 17.58 19.37 17.68
C GLN A 58 17.29 20.47 16.67
N LEU A 59 16.41 20.23 15.69
CA LEU A 59 15.91 21.31 14.83
C LEU A 59 15.14 22.30 15.68
N LYS A 60 15.58 23.56 15.64
CA LYS A 60 14.98 24.67 16.38
C LYS A 60 13.59 24.97 15.79
N ARG A 61 12.59 24.23 16.25
CA ARG A 61 11.17 24.39 15.93
C ARG A 61 10.37 24.63 17.20
N ASN A 62 9.25 25.30 17.07
CA ASN A 62 8.29 25.46 18.15
C ASN A 62 7.36 24.25 18.16
N TYR A 63 7.61 23.31 19.07
CA TYR A 63 6.78 22.12 19.21
C TYR A 63 5.59 22.37 20.13
N THR A 64 4.41 21.99 19.67
CA THR A 64 3.24 21.82 20.55
C THR A 64 3.39 20.48 21.27
N HIS A 65 3.65 20.54 22.57
CA HIS A 65 3.83 19.35 23.40
C HIS A 65 2.48 18.76 23.82
N ILE A 66 2.29 17.47 23.54
CA ILE A 66 1.06 16.74 23.85
C ILE A 66 1.42 15.50 24.66
N THR A 67 1.08 15.49 25.94
CA THR A 67 1.34 14.35 26.83
C THR A 67 0.14 13.42 26.91
N LEU A 68 0.34 12.15 26.61
CA LEU A 68 -0.67 11.10 26.66
C LEU A 68 -0.46 10.25 27.92
N THR A 69 -1.48 10.20 28.78
CA THR A 69 -1.37 9.65 30.15
C THR A 69 -2.01 8.28 30.33
N GLY A 70 -2.73 7.78 29.32
CA GLY A 70 -3.50 6.53 29.38
C GLY A 70 -4.96 6.74 29.80
N ASP A 71 -5.37 7.97 30.09
CA ASP A 71 -6.77 8.30 30.31
C ASP A 71 -7.50 8.42 28.96
N ASN A 72 -8.54 7.60 28.77
CA ASN A 72 -9.11 7.41 27.43
C ASN A 72 -9.80 8.67 26.89
N GLU A 73 -10.50 9.42 27.74
CA GLU A 73 -11.27 10.58 27.30
C GLU A 73 -10.36 11.76 27.01
N THR A 74 -9.44 12.07 27.92
CA THR A 74 -8.51 13.18 27.73
C THR A 74 -7.50 12.91 26.62
N ASP A 75 -6.98 11.69 26.49
CA ASP A 75 -6.06 11.33 25.40
C ASP A 75 -6.77 11.41 24.04
N LYS A 76 -8.05 11.03 23.96
CA LYS A 76 -8.83 11.19 22.73
C LYS A 76 -8.97 12.66 22.32
N ILE A 77 -9.33 13.54 23.26
CA ILE A 77 -9.45 14.98 22.98
C ILE A 77 -8.11 15.56 22.53
N LYS A 78 -7.00 15.18 23.19
CA LYS A 78 -5.64 15.61 22.82
C LYS A 78 -5.26 15.13 21.41
N LEU A 79 -5.60 13.88 21.07
CA LEU A 79 -5.37 13.32 19.73
C LEU A 79 -6.21 14.05 18.66
N ASP A 80 -7.48 14.34 18.93
CA ASP A 80 -8.33 15.07 17.99
C ASP A 80 -7.81 16.52 17.78
N TYR A 81 -7.39 17.19 18.85
CA TYR A 81 -6.72 18.50 18.77
C TYR A 81 -5.41 18.44 17.97
N SER A 82 -4.59 17.41 18.22
CA SER A 82 -3.33 17.23 17.52
C SER A 82 -3.52 17.02 16.02
N GLN A 83 -4.58 16.31 15.61
CA GLN A 83 -4.91 16.08 14.21
C GLN A 83 -5.22 17.40 13.50
N ILE A 84 -6.02 18.28 14.14
CA ILE A 84 -6.29 19.62 13.62
C ILE A 84 -4.98 20.41 13.47
N ARG A 85 -4.12 20.36 14.49
CA ARG A 85 -2.85 21.10 14.46
C ARG A 85 -1.89 20.60 13.36
N ILE A 86 -1.79 19.29 13.19
CA ILE A 86 -0.98 18.68 12.12
C ILE A 86 -1.54 19.07 10.75
N ARG A 87 -2.87 19.03 10.58
CA ARG A 87 -3.53 19.47 9.34
C ARG A 87 -3.18 20.91 9.00
N GLU A 88 -3.24 21.82 9.97
CA GLU A 88 -2.86 23.22 9.78
C GLU A 88 -1.41 23.34 9.30
N ILE A 89 -0.47 22.68 9.99
CA ILE A 89 0.97 22.68 9.64
C ILE A 89 1.18 22.21 8.19
N VAL A 90 0.52 21.12 7.79
CA VAL A 90 0.65 20.56 6.43
C VAL A 90 0.04 21.51 5.39
N GLN A 91 -1.16 22.05 5.65
CA GLN A 91 -1.85 22.94 4.72
C GLN A 91 -1.12 24.27 4.53
N SER A 92 -0.56 24.82 5.60
CA SER A 92 0.21 26.07 5.55
C SER A 92 1.67 25.86 5.15
N LYS A 93 2.12 24.61 4.96
CA LYS A 93 3.53 24.25 4.69
C LYS A 93 4.49 24.83 5.73
N ASP A 94 4.09 24.79 7.00
CA ASP A 94 4.83 25.42 8.08
C ASP A 94 6.00 24.54 8.54
N SER A 95 7.22 24.99 8.25
CA SER A 95 8.46 24.29 8.64
C SER A 95 9.00 24.67 10.02
N SER A 96 8.42 25.70 10.64
CA SER A 96 8.87 26.29 11.92
C SER A 96 8.15 25.69 13.11
N ASN A 97 6.92 25.21 12.92
CA ASN A 97 6.12 24.58 13.95
C ASN A 97 6.08 23.05 13.77
N GLY A 98 5.87 22.34 14.89
CA GLY A 98 5.72 20.88 14.90
C GLY A 98 4.84 20.43 16.06
N VAL A 99 4.55 19.13 16.11
CA VAL A 99 3.84 18.49 17.22
C VAL A 99 4.73 17.42 17.83
N LEU A 100 4.89 17.45 19.15
CA LEU A 100 5.64 16.44 19.89
C LEU A 100 4.68 15.71 20.82
N PHE A 101 4.42 14.44 20.53
CA PHE A 101 3.74 13.56 21.47
C PHE A 101 4.74 13.01 22.47
N HIS A 102 4.39 13.08 23.74
CA HIS A 102 5.06 12.37 24.83
C HIS A 102 4.11 11.30 25.37
N PHE A 103 4.51 10.03 25.27
CA PHE A 103 3.77 8.89 25.81
C PHE A 103 4.31 8.60 27.20
N SER A 104 3.52 8.92 28.24
CA SER A 104 3.90 8.56 29.60
C SER A 104 4.01 7.04 29.76
N ASP A 105 4.64 6.58 30.85
CA ASP A 105 4.76 5.15 31.14
C ASP A 105 3.40 4.46 31.35
N THR A 106 2.34 5.22 31.61
CA THR A 106 0.96 4.72 31.73
C THR A 106 0.14 4.88 30.46
N ALA A 107 0.72 5.42 29.38
CA ALA A 107 0.04 5.60 28.11
C ALA A 107 -0.38 4.24 27.51
N LYS A 108 -1.59 4.19 26.96
CA LYS A 108 -2.10 2.98 26.32
C LYS A 108 -1.59 2.87 24.90
N TYR A 109 -1.18 1.68 24.48
CA TYR A 109 -0.66 1.43 23.13
C TYR A 109 -1.53 1.98 21.99
N TRP A 110 -2.86 1.98 22.15
CA TRP A 110 -3.77 2.51 21.14
C TRP A 110 -3.54 4.01 20.83
N THR A 111 -3.04 4.80 21.78
CA THR A 111 -2.79 6.24 21.57
C THR A 111 -1.58 6.44 20.64
N PHE A 112 -0.55 5.60 20.77
CA PHE A 112 0.60 5.57 19.86
C PHE A 112 0.17 5.19 18.44
N VAL A 113 -0.60 4.10 18.31
CA VAL A 113 -1.14 3.67 17.00
C VAL A 113 -1.99 4.78 16.39
N ARG A 114 -2.84 5.43 17.19
CA ARG A 114 -3.69 6.53 16.73
C ARG A 114 -2.87 7.74 16.27
N ALA A 115 -1.77 8.08 16.93
CA ALA A 115 -0.88 9.14 16.49
C ALA A 115 -0.27 8.84 15.11
N LEU A 116 0.14 7.60 14.85
CA LEU A 116 0.61 7.16 13.53
C LEU A 116 -0.50 7.16 12.46
N ASP A 117 -1.72 6.77 12.84
CA ASP A 117 -2.87 6.85 11.94
C ASP A 117 -3.16 8.31 11.56
N ILE A 118 -3.04 9.25 12.49
CA ILE A 118 -3.16 10.69 12.21
C ILE A 118 -2.11 11.11 11.17
N CYS A 119 -0.86 10.69 11.33
CA CYS A 119 0.18 10.98 10.32
C CYS A 119 -0.23 10.48 8.93
N LYS A 120 -0.77 9.26 8.85
CA LYS A 120 -1.22 8.66 7.59
C LYS A 120 -2.44 9.37 7.00
N ILE A 121 -3.41 9.76 7.83
CA ILE A 121 -4.64 10.47 7.41
C ILE A 121 -4.29 11.84 6.84
N GLU A 122 -3.41 12.59 7.52
CA GLU A 122 -2.99 13.92 7.08
C GLU A 122 -1.85 13.88 6.04
N ASN A 123 -1.47 12.69 5.58
CA ASN A 123 -0.46 12.44 4.55
C ASN A 123 0.91 13.07 4.87
N ILE A 124 1.33 13.03 6.14
CA ILE A 124 2.66 13.45 6.58
C ILE A 124 3.60 12.24 6.59
N SER A 125 4.68 12.31 5.82
CA SER A 125 5.76 11.31 5.85
C SER A 125 6.78 11.56 6.95
N ASP A 126 6.73 12.76 7.53
CA ASP A 126 7.82 13.33 8.31
C ASP A 126 7.51 13.23 9.79
N TYR A 127 7.89 12.08 10.34
CA TYR A 127 7.81 11.84 11.77
C TYR A 127 9.00 11.00 12.24
N ALA A 128 9.40 11.21 13.49
CA ALA A 128 10.54 10.55 14.10
C ALA A 128 10.15 10.06 15.51
N PRO A 129 9.90 8.75 15.69
CA PRO A 129 9.76 8.17 17.02
C PRO A 129 11.14 7.99 17.66
N TYR A 130 11.24 8.36 18.93
CA TYR A 130 12.42 8.15 19.76
C TYR A 130 12.01 7.98 21.23
N LYS A 131 12.42 6.87 21.84
CA LYS A 131 12.02 6.52 23.21
C LYS A 131 10.50 6.59 23.37
N ASN A 132 10.03 7.44 24.29
CA ASN A 132 8.63 7.67 24.62
C ASN A 132 8.07 8.90 23.89
N ASP A 133 8.75 9.39 22.86
CA ASP A 133 8.33 10.59 22.13
C ASP A 133 8.12 10.27 20.64
N LEU A 134 7.15 10.95 20.03
CA LEU A 134 6.92 10.96 18.59
C LEU A 134 6.90 12.42 18.13
N CYS A 135 7.93 12.78 17.37
CA CYS A 135 8.07 14.11 16.78
C CYS A 135 7.48 14.13 15.37
N ILE A 136 6.62 15.10 15.08
CA ILE A 136 5.96 15.29 13.78
C ILE A 136 6.18 16.73 13.34
N TYR A 137 6.62 16.91 12.10
CA TYR A 137 6.93 18.23 11.56
C TYR A 137 6.87 18.18 10.04
N TYR A 138 6.72 19.33 9.39
CA TYR A 138 6.78 19.42 7.94
C TYR A 138 8.18 19.81 7.47
N ILE A 139 8.74 19.08 6.50
CA ILE A 139 9.95 19.52 5.79
C ILE A 139 9.55 20.05 4.40
N PRO A 140 9.85 21.31 4.06
CA PRO A 140 9.68 21.81 2.71
C PRO A 140 10.53 21.00 1.73
N PRO A 141 9.99 20.67 0.53
CA PRO A 141 10.73 19.92 -0.48
C PRO A 141 12.02 20.61 -0.93
N ASP A 142 12.08 21.94 -0.82
CA ASP A 142 13.18 22.76 -1.33
C ASP A 142 14.34 22.92 -0.34
N THR A 143 14.15 22.55 0.93
CA THR A 143 15.15 22.76 2.00
C THR A 143 16.15 21.63 2.19
N LEU A 144 15.98 20.51 1.49
CA LEU A 144 16.92 19.40 1.56
C LEU A 144 17.76 19.36 0.29
N PRO A 145 19.11 19.52 0.35
CA PRO A 145 19.95 18.94 -0.70
C PRO A 145 19.62 17.44 -0.79
N PRO A 146 19.81 16.76 -1.95
CA PRO A 146 19.58 15.34 -2.08
C PRO A 146 20.48 14.58 -1.10
N LEU A 147 19.98 14.39 0.11
CA LEU A 147 20.65 13.68 1.19
C LEU A 147 20.43 12.21 0.90
N CYS A 148 21.36 11.66 0.12
CA CYS A 148 21.60 10.23 0.00
C CYS A 148 21.62 9.64 1.42
N GLY A 149 20.60 8.85 1.78
CA GLY A 149 20.58 8.07 3.03
C GLY A 149 19.70 8.60 4.19
N GLY A 150 18.96 9.70 4.02
CA GLY A 150 17.88 10.02 4.97
C GLY A 150 16.68 9.08 4.80
N VAL A 151 15.81 8.96 5.81
CA VAL A 151 14.57 8.16 5.75
C VAL A 151 13.69 8.52 4.52
N PHE A 152 13.85 9.73 3.97
CA PHE A 152 13.30 10.11 2.66
C PHE A 152 13.86 9.31 1.48
N GLY A 153 15.16 9.05 1.45
CA GLY A 153 15.80 8.18 0.46
C GLY A 153 15.26 6.75 0.54
N ILE A 154 15.02 6.22 1.73
CA ILE A 154 14.45 4.87 1.91
C ILE A 154 12.96 4.83 1.52
N TYR A 155 12.21 5.92 1.69
CA TYR A 155 10.80 5.97 1.28
C TYR A 155 10.62 6.18 -0.23
N THR A 156 11.45 7.01 -0.88
CA THR A 156 11.44 7.14 -2.35
C THR A 156 11.99 5.90 -3.01
N ASP A 157 13.06 5.31 -2.47
CA ASP A 157 13.64 4.07 -2.97
C ASP A 157 12.66 2.91 -2.76
N ASN A 158 11.98 2.77 -1.62
CA ASN A 158 10.93 1.75 -1.47
C ASN A 158 9.68 2.01 -2.32
N LYS A 159 9.27 3.25 -2.60
CA LYS A 159 8.13 3.51 -3.51
C LYS A 159 8.51 3.18 -4.95
N GLN A 160 9.74 3.50 -5.34
CA GLN A 160 10.28 3.26 -6.67
C GLN A 160 10.57 1.78 -6.86
N GLN A 161 11.23 1.12 -5.90
CA GLN A 161 11.43 -0.32 -5.81
C GLN A 161 10.12 -1.09 -5.68
N ALA A 162 9.09 -0.57 -4.97
CA ALA A 162 7.75 -1.16 -4.99
C ALA A 162 7.04 -0.95 -6.34
N SER A 163 7.30 0.15 -7.05
CA SER A 163 6.78 0.36 -8.41
C SER A 163 7.48 -0.54 -9.43
N GLU A 164 8.79 -0.74 -9.30
CA GLU A 164 9.62 -1.63 -10.11
C GLU A 164 9.36 -3.10 -9.78
N GLU A 165 9.12 -3.46 -8.52
CA GLU A 165 8.67 -4.81 -8.12
C GLU A 165 7.26 -5.07 -8.63
N LYS A 166 6.37 -4.06 -8.63
CA LYS A 166 5.02 -4.16 -9.18
C LYS A 166 5.07 -4.28 -10.70
N GLU A 167 5.99 -3.61 -11.38
CA GLU A 167 6.25 -3.73 -12.81
C GLU A 167 6.87 -5.10 -13.16
N LYS A 168 7.87 -5.56 -12.39
CA LYS A 168 8.40 -6.94 -12.44
C LYS A 168 7.34 -7.98 -12.17
N TRP A 169 6.40 -7.74 -11.25
CA TRP A 169 5.24 -8.60 -10.99
C TRP A 169 4.24 -8.60 -12.15
N TYR A 170 4.02 -7.45 -12.78
CA TYR A 170 3.18 -7.35 -13.98
C TYR A 170 3.81 -8.15 -15.12
N HIS A 171 5.11 -8.01 -15.35
CA HIS A 171 5.85 -8.81 -16.30
C HIS A 171 5.88 -10.29 -15.91
N SER A 172 5.97 -10.64 -14.62
CA SER A 172 5.94 -12.04 -14.17
C SER A 172 4.56 -12.68 -14.38
N LEU A 173 3.47 -11.93 -14.14
CA LEU A 173 2.08 -12.35 -14.39
C LEU A 173 1.79 -12.57 -15.89
N ILE A 174 2.42 -11.77 -16.76
CA ILE A 174 2.35 -11.94 -18.22
C ILE A 174 3.27 -13.08 -18.67
N SER A 175 4.34 -13.38 -17.92
CA SER A 175 5.33 -14.44 -18.22
C SER A 175 4.99 -15.83 -17.69
N VAL A 176 3.97 -15.99 -16.83
CA VAL A 176 3.40 -17.33 -16.61
C VAL A 176 2.96 -17.79 -17.99
N PRO A 177 3.51 -18.88 -18.55
CA PRO A 177 3.30 -19.23 -19.94
C PRO A 177 1.82 -19.62 -20.10
N SER A 178 0.99 -18.61 -20.36
CA SER A 178 -0.43 -18.71 -20.66
C SER A 178 -0.65 -19.66 -21.83
N THR A 179 0.38 -19.84 -22.66
CA THR A 179 0.50 -20.87 -23.68
C THR A 179 0.29 -22.29 -23.14
N GLN A 180 0.80 -22.68 -21.97
CA GLN A 180 0.65 -24.06 -21.47
C GLN A 180 -0.80 -24.38 -21.07
N TYR A 181 -1.49 -23.44 -20.42
CA TYR A 181 -2.90 -23.60 -20.06
C TYR A 181 -3.82 -23.50 -21.27
N LEU A 182 -3.50 -22.64 -22.24
CA LEU A 182 -4.22 -22.57 -23.52
C LEU A 182 -4.03 -23.85 -24.34
N ILE A 183 -2.82 -24.42 -24.38
CA ILE A 183 -2.54 -25.70 -25.03
C ILE A 183 -3.30 -26.83 -24.32
N ALA A 184 -3.25 -26.92 -23.00
CA ALA A 184 -3.99 -27.94 -22.24
C ALA A 184 -5.51 -27.82 -22.43
N GLY A 185 -6.03 -26.58 -22.42
CA GLY A 185 -7.45 -26.31 -22.70
C GLY A 185 -7.84 -26.67 -24.14
N PHE A 186 -6.99 -26.37 -25.12
CA PHE A 186 -7.22 -26.71 -26.52
C PHE A 186 -7.17 -28.23 -26.76
N VAL A 187 -6.20 -28.93 -26.17
CA VAL A 187 -6.10 -30.40 -26.22
C VAL A 187 -7.33 -31.05 -25.58
N GLY A 188 -7.76 -30.57 -24.42
CA GLY A 188 -8.99 -31.05 -23.76
C GLY A 188 -10.23 -30.84 -24.64
N PHE A 189 -10.36 -29.67 -25.27
CA PHE A 189 -11.47 -29.37 -26.18
C PHE A 189 -11.47 -30.27 -27.41
N VAL A 190 -10.30 -30.49 -28.04
CA VAL A 190 -10.18 -31.39 -29.19
C VAL A 190 -10.57 -32.83 -28.82
N ILE A 191 -10.15 -33.33 -27.65
CA ILE A 191 -10.53 -34.66 -27.18
C ILE A 191 -12.06 -34.78 -27.00
N VAL A 192 -12.71 -33.78 -26.40
CA VAL A 192 -14.18 -33.77 -26.22
C VAL A 192 -14.93 -33.72 -27.54
N VAL A 193 -14.46 -32.91 -28.50
CA VAL A 193 -15.07 -32.82 -29.84
C VAL A 193 -14.90 -34.12 -30.62
N ILE A 194 -13.75 -34.79 -30.52
CA ILE A 194 -13.52 -36.10 -31.15
C ILE A 194 -14.39 -37.17 -30.49
N ALA A 195 -14.50 -37.19 -29.16
CA ALA A 195 -15.30 -38.16 -28.43
C ALA A 195 -16.81 -38.07 -28.76
N ASN A 196 -17.33 -36.87 -29.00
CA ASN A 196 -18.74 -36.65 -29.36
C ASN A 196 -19.08 -36.88 -30.85
N LYS A 197 -18.11 -37.25 -31.70
CA LYS A 197 -18.33 -37.55 -33.13
C LYS A 197 -18.54 -39.05 -33.43
N LYS A 198 -18.50 -39.92 -32.41
CA LYS A 198 -18.99 -41.30 -32.48
C LYS A 198 -20.42 -41.37 -31.98
#